data_AF-A0A7L7KR99-F1
#
_entry.id   AF-A0A7L7KR99-F1
#
_cell.length_a   1.000
_cell.length_b   1.000
_cell.length_c   1.000
_cell.angle_alpha   90.00
_cell.angle_beta   90.00
_cell.angle_gamma   90.00
#
_symmetry.space_group_name_H-M   'P 1'
#
loop_
_entity.id
_entity.type
_entity.pdbx_description
1 polymer ?
#
loop_
_entity_poly.entity_id
_entity_poly.type
_entity_poly.pdbx_seq_one_letter_code
_entity_poly.pdbx_strand_id
1 'polypeptide(L)'
;MKKYSALAAITKDCFEGELERLKIEYEDDHTMRVEVMYTDRDEFHLFYVVDVHQDEQTIEFEEHYCNYGRDFINVHRNMKFEHELHDYLFPH
;
A
#
# COMPACT_ATOMS: atom_id res chain seq x y z
N MET A 1 -1.42 15.46 10.15
CA MET A 1 -0.85 15.58 8.79
C MET A 1 0.45 14.80 8.54
N LYS A 2 1.21 14.35 9.55
CA LYS A 2 2.49 13.61 9.33
C LYS A 2 2.37 12.18 8.78
N LYS A 3 1.24 11.49 9.01
CA LYS A 3 1.07 10.08 8.58
C LYS A 3 0.96 9.92 7.07
N TYR A 4 0.26 10.84 6.41
CA TYR A 4 0.13 10.87 4.95
C TYR A 4 1.45 11.16 4.24
N SER A 5 2.31 12.02 4.83
CA SER A 5 3.60 12.35 4.21
C SER A 5 4.59 11.18 4.22
N ALA A 6 4.54 10.32 5.24
CA ALA A 6 5.42 9.14 5.30
C ALA A 6 5.02 8.10 4.24
N LEU A 7 3.74 7.76 4.15
CA LEU A 7 3.25 6.82 3.14
C LEU A 7 3.42 7.35 1.72
N ALA A 8 3.26 8.65 1.49
CA ALA A 8 3.57 9.25 0.19
C ALA A 8 5.05 9.08 -0.18
N ALA A 9 5.97 9.23 0.77
CA ALA A 9 7.40 9.00 0.55
C ALA A 9 7.69 7.52 0.25
N ILE A 10 7.17 6.60 1.07
CA ILE A 10 7.32 5.15 0.85
C ILE A 10 6.79 4.75 -0.53
N THR A 11 5.61 5.25 -0.91
CA THR A 11 4.99 5.01 -2.22
C THR A 11 5.92 5.48 -3.35
N LYS A 12 6.45 6.70 -3.24
CA LYS A 12 7.38 7.26 -4.22
C LYS A 12 8.68 6.47 -4.32
N ASP A 13 9.24 6.04 -3.21
CA ASP A 13 10.54 5.35 -3.16
C ASP A 13 10.47 3.87 -3.56
N CYS A 14 9.27 3.27 -3.47
CA CYS A 14 9.08 1.84 -3.77
C CYS A 14 8.42 1.62 -5.14
N PHE A 15 7.49 2.47 -5.55
CA PHE A 15 6.76 2.33 -6.81
C PHE A 15 7.16 3.34 -7.87
N GLU A 16 8.03 4.29 -7.53
CA GLU A 16 8.36 5.43 -8.40
C GLU A 16 7.13 6.24 -8.82
N GLY A 17 6.05 6.18 -8.02
CA GLY A 17 4.75 6.78 -8.29
C GLY A 17 4.29 7.77 -7.22
N GLU A 18 3.24 8.52 -7.53
CA GLU A 18 2.65 9.52 -6.63
C GLU A 18 1.42 8.94 -5.93
N LEU A 19 1.39 9.04 -4.60
CA LEU A 19 0.24 8.62 -3.80
C LEU A 19 -0.96 9.51 -4.10
N GLU A 20 -2.03 8.93 -4.65
CA GLU A 20 -3.28 9.63 -4.94
C GLU A 20 -4.26 9.52 -3.77
N ARG A 21 -4.41 8.30 -3.24
CA ARG A 21 -5.37 8.02 -2.18
C ARG A 21 -4.85 6.91 -1.28
N LEU A 22 -5.13 7.08 0.01
CA LEU A 22 -4.91 6.07 1.03
C LEU A 22 -6.26 5.75 1.65
N LYS A 23 -6.60 4.47 1.71
CA LYS A 23 -7.78 3.96 2.38
C LYS A 23 -7.34 2.98 3.46
N ILE A 24 -7.83 3.19 4.67
CA ILE A 24 -7.55 2.35 5.83
C ILE A 24 -8.88 1.91 6.40
N GLU A 25 -9.06 0.60 6.51
CA GLU A 25 -10.26 -0.02 7.07
C GLU A 25 -9.85 -0.96 8.21
N TYR A 26 -10.56 -0.90 9.32
CA TYR A 26 -10.39 -1.86 10.41
C TYR A 26 -11.37 -3.00 10.17
N GLU A 27 -10.86 -4.19 9.88
CA GLU A 27 -11.70 -5.38 9.72
C GLU A 27 -12.18 -5.87 11.09
N ASP A 28 -11.30 -5.80 12.09
CA ASP A 28 -11.58 -6.04 13.50
C ASP A 28 -10.63 -5.22 14.39
N ASP A 29 -10.58 -5.54 15.69
CA ASP A 29 -9.73 -4.82 16.66
C ASP A 29 -8.22 -5.05 16.44
N HIS A 30 -7.85 -6.06 15.66
CA HIS A 30 -6.46 -6.51 15.46
C HIS A 30 -6.00 -6.44 14.01
N THR A 31 -6.92 -6.35 13.05
CA THR A 31 -6.64 -6.39 11.62
C THR A 31 -7.03 -5.08 10.93
N MET A 32 -6.09 -4.50 10.20
CA MET A 32 -6.27 -3.26 9.46
C MET A 32 -5.91 -3.47 7.99
N ARG A 33 -6.88 -3.31 7.09
CA ARG A 33 -6.64 -3.29 5.64
C ARG A 33 -6.14 -1.91 5.21
N VAL A 34 -5.04 -1.89 4.48
CA VAL A 34 -4.43 -0.69 3.90
C VAL A 34 -4.45 -0.83 2.38
N GLU A 35 -5.18 0.07 1.73
CA GLU A 35 -5.24 0.18 0.28
C GLU A 35 -4.59 1.50 -0.16
N VAL A 36 -3.54 1.36 -0.98
CA VAL A 36 -2.76 2.46 -1.55
C VAL A 36 -3.10 2.58 -3.03
N MET A 37 -3.69 3.71 -3.40
CA MET A 37 -3.85 4.12 -4.78
C MET A 37 -2.74 5.08 -5.17
N TYR A 38 -2.06 4.79 -6.27
CA TYR A 38 -0.97 5.63 -6.77
C TYR A 38 -0.94 5.67 -8.29
N THR A 39 -0.35 6.75 -8.82
CA THR A 39 -0.07 6.89 -10.25
C THR A 39 1.40 6.64 -10.51
N ASP A 40 1.72 5.73 -11.43
CA ASP A 40 3.11 5.48 -11.82
C ASP A 40 3.62 6.49 -12.87
N ARG A 41 4.83 6.24 -13.38
CA ARG A 41 5.48 7.10 -14.39
C ARG A 41 4.79 7.06 -15.75
N ASP A 42 4.03 6.01 -16.04
CA ASP A 42 3.31 5.80 -17.29
C ASP A 42 1.85 6.28 -17.19
N GLU A 43 1.52 7.02 -16.12
CA GLU A 43 0.20 7.57 -15.82
C GLU A 43 -0.89 6.50 -15.61
N PHE A 44 -0.52 5.28 -15.22
CA PHE A 44 -1.48 4.26 -14.83
C PHE A 44 -1.93 4.45 -13.37
N HIS A 45 -3.20 4.14 -13.09
CA HIS A 45 -3.74 4.13 -11.73
C HIS A 45 -3.66 2.71 -11.17
N LEU A 46 -2.81 2.55 -10.16
CA LEU A 46 -2.53 1.27 -9.51
C LEU A 46 -3.05 1.25 -8.08
N PHE A 47 -3.32 0.04 -7.61
CA PHE A 47 -3.87 -0.26 -6.30
C PHE A 47 -2.99 -1.33 -5.66
N TYR A 48 -2.48 -1.05 -4.46
CA TYR A 48 -1.72 -1.99 -3.65
C TYR A 48 -2.45 -2.21 -2.33
N VAL A 49 -2.83 -3.45 -2.05
CA VAL A 49 -3.63 -3.82 -0.89
C VAL A 49 -2.85 -4.77 0.01
N VAL A 50 -2.81 -4.45 1.28
CA VAL A 50 -2.22 -5.28 2.33
C VAL A 50 -3.09 -5.30 3.56
N ASP A 51 -3.04 -6.40 4.30
CA ASP A 51 -3.64 -6.51 5.62
C ASP A 51 -2.54 -6.44 6.68
N VAL A 52 -2.77 -5.63 7.71
CA VAL A 52 -1.83 -5.40 8.81
C VAL A 52 -2.39 -6.06 10.06
N HIS A 53 -1.71 -7.09 10.54
CA HIS A 53 -2.06 -7.82 11.76
C HIS A 53 -1.28 -7.21 12.93
N GLN A 54 -1.97 -6.46 13.79
CA GLN A 54 -1.34 -5.64 14.83
C GLN A 54 -0.68 -6.47 15.94
N ASP A 55 -1.30 -7.57 16.35
CA ASP A 55 -0.82 -8.43 17.43
C ASP A 55 0.48 -9.16 17.04
N GLU A 56 0.54 -9.61 15.80
CA GLU A 56 1.69 -10.31 15.24
C GLU A 56 2.75 -9.36 14.68
N GLN A 57 2.38 -8.08 14.50
CA GLN A 57 3.18 -7.08 13.80
C GLN A 57 3.61 -7.59 12.42
N THR A 58 2.67 -8.17 11.66
CA THR A 58 2.91 -8.71 10.33
C THR A 58 2.12 -7.94 9.27
N ILE A 59 2.60 -8.01 8.03
CA ILE A 59 1.93 -7.47 6.85
C ILE A 59 1.70 -8.63 5.89
N GLU A 60 0.44 -8.82 5.51
CA GLU A 60 -0.01 -9.79 4.54
C GLU A 60 -0.31 -9.10 3.22
N PHE A 61 0.21 -9.65 2.13
CA PHE A 61 -0.04 -9.12 0.79
C PHE A 61 -1.30 -9.73 0.22
N GLU A 62 -2.24 -8.87 -0.15
CA GLU A 62 -3.50 -9.30 -0.77
C GLU A 62 -3.40 -9.19 -2.29
N GLU A 63 -3.19 -7.99 -2.80
CA GLU A 63 -3.20 -7.75 -4.24
C GLU A 63 -2.44 -6.50 -4.65
N HIS A 64 -1.97 -6.53 -5.90
CA HIS A 64 -1.44 -5.37 -6.59
C HIS A 64 -1.96 -5.40 -8.02
N TYR A 65 -2.70 -4.37 -8.42
CA TYR A 65 -3.36 -4.35 -9.71
C TYR A 65 -3.49 -2.95 -10.30
N CYS A 66 -3.70 -2.91 -11.62
CA CYS A 66 -4.07 -1.72 -12.37
C CYS A 66 -5.51 -1.89 -12.87
N ASN A 67 -6.35 -0.91 -12.61
CA ASN A 67 -7.69 -0.82 -13.20
C ASN A 67 -7.62 0.00 -14.49
N TYR A 68 -7.69 -0.66 -15.64
CA TYR A 68 -7.68 0.02 -16.94
C TYR A 68 -8.99 -0.25 -17.69
N GLY A 69 -9.90 0.72 -17.66
CA GLY A 69 -11.21 0.60 -18.28
C GLY A 69 -12.09 -0.46 -17.60
N ARG A 70 -12.21 -1.64 -18.22
CA ARG A 70 -12.93 -2.81 -17.67
C ARG A 70 -12.00 -3.97 -17.32
N ASP A 71 -10.70 -3.79 -17.55
CA ASP A 71 -9.71 -4.82 -17.32
C ASP A 71 -9.05 -4.63 -15.96
N PHE A 72 -8.86 -5.76 -15.28
CA PHE A 72 -8.09 -5.88 -14.05
C PHE A 72 -6.77 -6.55 -14.38
N ILE A 73 -5.68 -5.80 -14.30
CA ILE A 73 -4.34 -6.28 -14.67
C ILE A 73 -3.56 -6.50 -13.39
N ASN A 74 -3.23 -7.75 -13.09
CA ASN A 74 -2.35 -8.08 -11.97
C ASN A 74 -0.94 -7.54 -12.19
N VAL A 75 -0.42 -6.88 -11.17
CA VAL A 75 0.93 -6.32 -11.13
C VAL A 75 1.74 -7.07 -10.06
N HIS A 76 3.05 -7.11 -10.23
CA HIS A 76 3.92 -7.84 -9.32
C HIS A 76 3.93 -7.23 -7.92
N ARG A 77 3.85 -8.09 -6.90
CA ARG A 77 4.08 -7.76 -5.49
C ARG A 77 5.42 -7.02 -5.32
N ASN A 78 5.45 -6.04 -4.41
CA ASN A 78 6.63 -5.25 -4.08
C ASN A 78 7.04 -5.47 -2.62
N MET A 79 7.95 -6.43 -2.40
CA MET A 79 8.46 -6.77 -1.08
C MET A 79 9.15 -5.59 -0.37
N LYS A 80 9.75 -4.67 -1.12
CA LYS A 80 10.40 -3.49 -0.54
C LYS A 80 9.36 -2.56 0.08
N PHE A 81 8.25 -2.33 -0.62
CA PHE A 81 7.14 -1.53 -0.10
C PHE A 81 6.61 -2.09 1.22
N GLU A 82 6.38 -3.40 1.29
CA GLU A 82 5.88 -4.05 2.51
C GLU A 82 6.86 -3.94 3.67
N HIS A 83 8.16 -4.07 3.39
CA HIS A 83 9.19 -3.90 4.42
C HIS A 83 9.24 -2.47 4.96
N GLU A 84 9.25 -1.45 4.09
CA GLU A 84 9.24 -0.04 4.50
C GLU A 84 7.94 0.34 5.23
N LEU A 85 6.81 -0.25 4.82
CA LEU A 85 5.53 -0.08 5.51
C LEU A 85 5.55 -0.69 6.90
N HIS A 86 6.15 -1.88 7.05
CA HIS A 86 6.32 -2.55 8.33
C HIS A 86 7.15 -1.70 9.29
N ASP A 87 8.34 -1.26 8.86
CA ASP A 87 9.24 -0.42 9.65
C ASP A 87 8.57 0.89 10.10
N TYR A 88 7.73 1.47 9.24
CA TYR A 88 6.96 2.67 9.56
C TYR A 88 5.84 2.43 10.59
N LEU A 89 5.13 1.30 10.50
CA LEU A 89 4.00 0.98 11.38
C LEU A 89 4.44 0.44 12.74
N PHE A 90 5.56 -0.29 12.78
CA PHE A 90 6.09 -0.96 13.96
C PHE A 90 7.53 -0.52 14.30
N PRO A 91 7.78 0.77 14.54
CA PRO A 91 9.10 1.26 14.90
C PRO A 91 9.52 0.72 16.28
N HIS A 92 10.71 0.12 16.35
CA HIS A 92 11.33 -0.38 17.59
C HIS A 92 11.66 0.72 18.60
#